data_AF-A0A1F6R5S4-F1
#
_entry.id   AF-A0A1F6R5S4-F1
#
_cell.length_a   1.000
_cell.length_b   1.000
_cell.length_c   1.000
_cell.angle_alpha   90.00
_cell.angle_beta   90.00
_cell.angle_gamma   90.00
#
_symmetry.space_group_name_H-M   'P 1'
#
loop_
_entity.id
_entity.type
_entity.pdbx_description
1 polymer ?
#
loop_
_entity_poly.entity_id
_entity_poly.type
_entity_poly.pdbx_seq_one_letter_code
_entity_poly.pdbx_strand_id
1 'polypeptide(L)'
;MVDIFAQVIFALEELGFFNFFLPFLLTSAIFYGLLRKSRVFGEEQKNIAVNAVVALVAALMVWGYPIIAGFDIQSELSRFFTHAMFVTITLLVGLLLTSMILPADLPKQIQSLLKGSTAGAILIVGVIVAVVLFITSGFLKLIFGPLIVNLSPNVLYTIGGILLLFLPLLFIFGGGGSEKPAEKKKEEGV
;
A
#
# COMPACT_ATOMS: atom_id res chain seq x y z
N MET A 1 -22.88 -26.39 -22.58
CA MET A 1 -23.61 -25.20 -23.05
C MET A 1 -22.77 -24.00 -22.69
N VAL A 2 -22.46 -23.13 -23.66
CA VAL A 2 -21.70 -21.91 -23.37
C VAL A 2 -22.68 -20.93 -22.71
N ASP A 3 -22.34 -20.49 -21.50
CA ASP A 3 -23.15 -19.53 -20.74
C ASP A 3 -23.17 -18.18 -21.47
N ILE A 4 -24.36 -17.69 -21.83
CA ILE A 4 -24.54 -16.43 -22.56
C ILE A 4 -24.02 -15.23 -21.76
N PHE A 5 -24.05 -15.32 -20.42
CA PHE A 5 -23.51 -14.26 -19.56
C PHE A 5 -21.97 -14.24 -19.59
N ALA A 6 -21.33 -15.42 -19.63
CA ALA A 6 -19.89 -15.52 -19.75
C ALA A 6 -19.39 -14.88 -21.07
N GLN A 7 -20.09 -15.12 -22.18
CA GLN A 7 -19.73 -14.49 -23.47
C GLN A 7 -19.79 -12.96 -23.42
N VAL A 8 -20.82 -12.39 -22.77
CA VAL A 8 -20.92 -10.93 -22.62
C VAL A 8 -19.80 -10.38 -21.74
N ILE A 9 -19.46 -11.07 -20.65
CA ILE A 9 -18.36 -10.66 -19.77
C ILE A 9 -17.03 -10.68 -20.52
N PHE A 10 -16.74 -11.73 -21.28
CA PHE A 10 -15.52 -11.80 -22.08
C PHE A 10 -15.47 -10.71 -23.15
N ALA A 11 -16.58 -10.42 -23.83
CA ALA A 11 -16.64 -9.31 -24.77
C ALA A 11 -16.38 -7.94 -24.11
N LEU A 12 -16.90 -7.72 -22.89
CA LEU A 12 -16.64 -6.50 -22.13
C LEU A 12 -15.18 -6.41 -21.65
N GLU A 13 -14.58 -7.53 -21.26
CA GLU A 13 -13.17 -7.62 -20.91
C GLU A 13 -12.27 -7.28 -22.11
N GLU A 14 -12.54 -7.86 -23.28
CA GLU A 14 -11.82 -7.61 -24.53
C GLU A 14 -11.89 -6.13 -24.95
N LEU A 15 -13.02 -5.46 -24.69
CA LEU A 15 -13.19 -4.02 -24.92
C LEU A 15 -12.50 -3.14 -23.86
N GLY A 16 -11.86 -3.74 -22.85
CA GLY A 16 -11.18 -3.02 -21.77
C GLY A 16 -12.14 -2.36 -20.77
N PHE A 17 -13.37 -2.84 -20.66
CA PHE A 17 -14.39 -2.26 -19.78
C PHE A 17 -13.93 -2.26 -18.30
N PHE A 18 -13.39 -3.40 -17.84
CA PHE A 18 -12.90 -3.55 -16.47
C PHE A 18 -11.51 -2.93 -16.25
N ASN A 19 -10.63 -3.03 -17.25
CA ASN A 19 -9.25 -2.56 -17.18
C ASN A 19 -9.11 -1.04 -17.27
N PHE A 20 -9.98 -0.37 -18.03
CA PHE A 20 -9.88 1.06 -18.32
C PHE A 20 -11.14 1.82 -17.99
N PHE A 21 -12.28 1.41 -18.53
CA PHE A 21 -13.50 2.23 -18.48
C PHE A 21 -14.02 2.46 -17.06
N LEU A 22 -14.09 1.40 -16.24
CA LEU A 22 -14.53 1.53 -14.85
C LEU A 22 -13.58 2.37 -13.98
N PRO A 23 -12.25 2.12 -13.95
CA PRO A 23 -11.33 2.97 -13.22
C PRO A 23 -11.30 4.42 -13.69
N PHE A 24 -11.41 4.65 -15.00
CA PHE A 24 -11.55 5.98 -15.61
C PHE A 24 -12.79 6.72 -15.08
N LEU A 25 -13.96 6.07 -15.11
CA LEU A 25 -15.21 6.68 -14.68
C LEU A 25 -15.16 7.02 -13.19
N LEU A 26 -14.61 6.13 -12.36
CA LEU A 26 -14.41 6.37 -10.94
C LEU A 26 -13.50 7.59 -10.69
N THR A 27 -12.36 7.65 -11.39
CA THR A 27 -11.39 8.73 -11.24
C THR A 27 -11.96 10.07 -11.70
N SER A 28 -12.70 10.07 -12.82
CA SER A 28 -13.43 11.25 -13.31
C SER A 28 -14.47 11.73 -12.30
N ALA A 29 -15.24 10.82 -11.69
CA ALA A 29 -16.21 11.19 -10.66
C ALA A 29 -15.55 11.80 -9.42
N ILE A 30 -14.42 11.24 -8.98
CA ILE A 30 -13.64 11.77 -7.86
C ILE A 30 -13.11 13.17 -8.18
N PHE A 31 -12.45 13.35 -9.33
CA PHE A 31 -11.93 14.66 -9.75
C PHE A 31 -13.04 15.70 -9.89
N TYR A 32 -14.17 15.31 -10.46
CA TYR A 32 -15.32 16.20 -10.58
C TYR A 32 -15.85 16.65 -9.21
N GLY A 33 -16.00 15.72 -8.27
CA GLY A 33 -16.41 16.02 -6.89
C GLY A 33 -15.41 16.93 -6.17
N LEU A 34 -14.11 16.69 -6.34
CA LEU A 34 -13.04 17.51 -5.77
C LEU A 34 -13.02 18.92 -6.37
N LEU A 35 -13.18 19.07 -7.68
CA LEU A 35 -13.22 20.37 -8.36
C LEU A 35 -14.43 21.20 -7.93
N ARG A 36 -15.60 20.58 -7.76
CA ARG A 36 -16.77 21.26 -7.18
C ARG A 36 -16.51 21.70 -5.74
N LYS A 37 -16.00 20.80 -4.90
CA LYS A 37 -15.74 21.09 -3.48
C LYS A 37 -14.70 22.20 -3.28
N SER A 38 -13.67 22.22 -4.12
CA SER A 38 -12.57 23.19 -4.05
C SER A 38 -12.91 24.55 -4.68
N ARG A 39 -13.95 24.62 -5.53
CA ARG A 39 -14.39 25.86 -6.20
C ARG A 39 -13.27 26.56 -6.97
N VAL A 40 -12.32 25.79 -7.52
CA VAL A 40 -11.15 26.32 -8.25
C VAL A 40 -11.56 27.21 -9.42
N PHE A 41 -12.66 26.87 -10.08
CA PHE A 41 -13.20 27.65 -11.21
C PHE A 41 -14.32 28.64 -10.81
N GLY A 42 -14.55 28.83 -9.51
CA GLY A 42 -15.61 29.70 -8.97
C GLY A 42 -16.85 28.94 -8.51
N GLU A 43 -18.01 29.59 -8.54
CA GLU A 43 -19.27 29.04 -8.02
C GLU A 43 -19.68 27.74 -8.72
N GLU A 44 -20.11 26.75 -7.92
CA GLU A 44 -20.40 25.38 -8.38
C GLU A 44 -21.50 25.32 -9.45
N GLN A 45 -22.49 26.21 -9.37
CA GLN A 45 -23.65 26.22 -10.28
C GLN A 45 -23.31 26.74 -11.67
N LYS A 46 -22.31 27.61 -11.78
CA LYS A 46 -21.91 28.24 -13.05
C LYS A 46 -20.87 27.43 -13.81
N ASN A 47 -20.08 26.61 -13.10
CA ASN A 47 -18.91 25.92 -13.65
C ASN A 47 -19.08 24.39 -13.77
N ILE A 48 -20.33 23.91 -13.81
CA ILE A 48 -20.64 22.48 -13.92
C ILE A 48 -19.95 21.85 -15.13
N ALA A 49 -20.08 22.46 -16.30
CA ALA A 49 -19.50 21.95 -17.54
C ALA A 49 -17.96 21.96 -17.52
N VAL A 50 -17.35 23.04 -17.02
CA VAL A 50 -15.89 23.16 -16.92
C VAL A 50 -15.33 22.09 -15.99
N ASN A 51 -15.91 21.94 -14.80
CA ASN A 51 -15.51 20.91 -13.85
C ASN A 51 -15.62 19.51 -14.46
N ALA A 52 -16.69 19.22 -15.20
CA ALA A 52 -16.90 17.92 -15.84
C ALA A 52 -15.85 17.64 -16.91
N VAL A 53 -15.61 18.60 -17.82
CA VAL A 53 -14.61 18.46 -18.89
C VAL A 53 -13.21 18.30 -18.31
N VAL A 54 -12.83 19.13 -17.33
CA VAL A 54 -11.51 19.05 -16.69
C VAL A 54 -11.33 17.72 -15.96
N ALA A 55 -12.35 17.24 -15.25
CA ALA A 55 -12.29 15.95 -14.57
C ALA A 55 -12.14 14.77 -15.55
N LEU A 56 -12.88 14.80 -16.66
CA LEU A 56 -12.78 13.79 -17.72
C LEU A 56 -11.39 13.78 -18.35
N VAL A 57 -10.87 14.94 -18.73
CA VAL A 57 -9.52 15.07 -19.32
C VAL A 57 -8.45 14.61 -18.33
N ALA A 58 -8.53 15.03 -17.07
CA ALA A 58 -7.57 14.63 -16.05
C ALA A 58 -7.61 13.11 -15.82
N ALA A 59 -8.79 12.49 -15.75
CA ALA A 59 -8.93 11.04 -15.64
C ALA A 59 -8.35 10.32 -16.87
N LEU A 60 -8.59 10.82 -18.09
CA LEU A 60 -7.98 10.27 -19.30
C LEU A 60 -6.44 10.37 -19.27
N MET A 61 -5.87 11.46 -18.75
CA MET A 61 -4.42 11.59 -18.64
C MET A 61 -3.82 10.59 -17.64
N VAL A 62 -4.50 10.35 -16.51
CA VAL A 62 -4.05 9.37 -15.51
C VAL A 62 -4.09 7.95 -16.07
N TRP A 63 -5.17 7.58 -16.75
CA TRP A 63 -5.36 6.20 -17.23
C TRP A 63 -4.82 5.94 -18.63
N GLY A 64 -4.55 6.98 -19.42
CA GLY A 64 -3.99 6.87 -20.76
C GLY A 64 -2.56 6.34 -20.76
N TYR A 65 -1.73 6.76 -19.81
CA TYR A 65 -0.33 6.32 -19.74
C TYR A 65 -0.17 4.80 -19.51
N PRO A 66 -0.84 4.18 -18.51
CA PRO A 66 -0.76 2.74 -18.32
C PRO A 66 -1.16 1.91 -19.54
N ILE A 67 -2.20 2.33 -20.27
CA ILE A 67 -2.64 1.64 -21.49
C ILE A 67 -1.57 1.73 -22.58
N ILE A 68 -1.05 2.93 -22.83
CA ILE A 68 -0.02 3.14 -23.85
C ILE A 68 1.26 2.37 -23.51
N ALA A 69 1.59 2.28 -22.23
CA ALA A 69 2.73 1.53 -21.74
C ALA A 69 2.50 0.02 -21.66
N GLY A 70 1.29 -0.48 -21.97
CA GLY A 70 0.96 -1.90 -21.93
C GLY A 70 0.88 -2.49 -20.53
N PHE A 71 0.67 -1.66 -19.50
CA PHE A 71 0.50 -2.12 -18.13
C PHE A 71 -0.94 -2.54 -17.85
N ASP A 72 -1.11 -3.81 -17.47
CA ASP A 72 -2.39 -4.34 -17.00
C ASP A 72 -2.56 -4.04 -15.51
N ILE A 73 -3.17 -2.89 -15.21
CA ILE A 73 -3.44 -2.45 -13.83
C ILE A 73 -4.37 -3.43 -13.10
N GLN A 74 -5.31 -4.05 -13.80
CA GLN A 74 -6.22 -5.01 -13.19
C GLN A 74 -5.46 -6.22 -12.69
N SER A 75 -4.57 -6.78 -13.52
CA SER A 75 -3.74 -7.92 -13.13
C SER A 75 -2.85 -7.59 -11.94
N GLU A 76 -2.20 -6.42 -11.94
CA GLU A 76 -1.31 -6.02 -10.85
C GLU A 76 -2.08 -5.71 -9.55
N LEU A 77 -3.24 -5.04 -9.62
CA LEU A 77 -4.10 -4.84 -8.44
C LEU A 77 -4.67 -6.16 -7.92
N SER A 78 -5.15 -7.03 -8.81
CA SER A 78 -5.65 -8.36 -8.45
C SER A 78 -4.56 -9.16 -7.73
N ARG A 79 -3.35 -9.22 -8.29
CA ARG A 79 -2.18 -9.85 -7.65
C ARG A 79 -1.88 -9.23 -6.30
N PHE A 80 -1.88 -7.90 -6.19
CA PHE A 80 -1.66 -7.21 -4.92
C PHE A 80 -2.68 -7.63 -3.86
N PHE A 81 -3.98 -7.57 -4.16
CA PHE A 81 -5.04 -7.95 -3.23
C PHE A 81 -5.00 -9.45 -2.89
N THR A 82 -4.73 -10.31 -3.86
CA THR A 82 -4.57 -11.76 -3.63
C THR A 82 -3.40 -12.04 -2.69
N HIS A 83 -2.23 -11.44 -2.93
CA HIS A 83 -1.07 -11.61 -2.03
C HIS A 83 -1.33 -11.03 -0.63
N ALA A 84 -1.96 -9.84 -0.56
CA ALA A 84 -2.33 -9.23 0.72
C ALA A 84 -3.30 -10.11 1.52
N MET A 85 -4.28 -10.70 0.85
CA MET A 85 -5.21 -11.66 1.46
C MET A 85 -4.48 -12.91 1.95
N PHE A 86 -3.60 -13.51 1.13
CA PHE A 86 -2.83 -14.68 1.53
C PHE A 86 -1.94 -14.41 2.73
N VAL A 87 -1.26 -13.27 2.79
CA VAL A 87 -0.45 -12.92 3.96
C VAL A 87 -1.31 -12.67 5.18
N THR A 88 -2.45 -12.00 5.03
CA THR A 88 -3.38 -11.79 6.15
C THR A 88 -3.86 -13.13 6.71
N ILE A 89 -4.27 -14.06 5.84
CA ILE A 89 -4.69 -15.42 6.25
C ILE A 89 -3.53 -16.17 6.90
N THR A 90 -2.34 -16.14 6.30
CA THR A 90 -1.15 -16.82 6.84
C THR A 90 -0.77 -16.28 8.21
N LEU A 91 -0.85 -14.96 8.41
CA LEU A 91 -0.59 -14.30 9.68
C LEU A 91 -1.65 -14.68 10.72
N LEU A 92 -2.93 -14.68 10.34
CA LEU A 92 -4.02 -15.10 11.22
C LEU A 92 -3.87 -16.56 11.65
N VAL A 93 -3.64 -17.48 10.71
CA VAL A 93 -3.42 -18.91 11.00
C VAL A 93 -2.15 -19.11 11.82
N GLY A 94 -1.07 -18.39 11.48
CA GLY A 94 0.19 -18.42 12.20
C GLY A 94 0.00 -17.99 13.66
N LEU A 95 -0.70 -16.89 13.90
CA LEU A 95 -1.05 -16.41 15.24
C LEU A 95 -1.94 -17.41 15.98
N LEU A 96 -2.92 -18.02 15.32
CA LEU A 96 -3.78 -19.03 15.93
C LEU A 96 -2.95 -20.25 16.38
N LEU A 97 -2.10 -20.79 15.51
CA LEU A 97 -1.23 -21.93 15.84
C LEU A 97 -0.22 -21.58 16.94
N THR A 98 0.38 -20.39 16.89
CA THR A 98 1.27 -19.95 17.99
C THR A 98 0.50 -19.78 19.28
N SER A 99 -0.74 -19.28 19.25
CA SER A 99 -1.57 -19.15 20.45
C SER A 99 -1.96 -20.48 21.08
N MET A 100 -2.00 -21.58 20.30
CA MET A 100 -2.25 -22.92 20.81
C MET A 100 -1.03 -23.57 21.49
N ILE A 101 0.18 -23.27 21.01
CA ILE A 101 1.43 -23.88 21.49
C ILE A 101 2.05 -23.06 22.62
N LEU A 102 1.90 -21.73 22.58
CA LEU A 102 2.51 -20.84 23.54
C LEU A 102 1.58 -20.61 24.76
N PRO A 103 2.14 -20.50 25.97
CA PRO A 103 1.36 -20.34 27.19
C PRO A 103 0.58 -19.01 27.19
N ALA A 104 -0.59 -18.99 27.85
CA ALA A 104 -1.50 -17.83 27.89
C ALA A 104 -0.87 -16.51 28.39
N ASP A 105 0.30 -16.57 29.04
CA ASP A 105 1.09 -15.40 29.47
C ASP A 105 2.01 -14.82 28.37
N LEU A 106 1.90 -15.30 27.12
CA LEU A 106 2.57 -14.78 25.92
C LEU A 106 2.55 -13.24 25.81
N PRO A 107 1.42 -12.55 26.05
CA PRO A 107 1.39 -11.10 25.98
C PRO A 107 2.35 -10.46 26.99
N LYS A 108 2.48 -11.05 28.19
CA LYS A 108 3.39 -10.57 29.24
C LYS A 108 4.85 -10.90 28.95
N GLN A 109 5.14 -12.04 28.30
CA GLN A 109 6.50 -12.41 27.88
C GLN A 109 6.97 -11.60 26.67
N ILE A 110 6.08 -11.34 25.70
CA ILE A 110 6.32 -10.38 24.61
C ILE A 110 6.56 -9.00 25.21
N GLN A 111 5.74 -8.55 26.14
CA GLN A 111 5.90 -7.26 26.81
C GLN A 111 7.16 -7.16 27.68
N SER A 112 7.68 -8.28 28.22
CA SER A 112 8.92 -8.30 29.00
C SER A 112 10.19 -8.41 28.14
N LEU A 113 10.12 -9.09 26.99
CA LEU A 113 11.16 -9.13 25.95
C LEU A 113 11.21 -7.82 25.15
N LEU A 114 10.08 -7.11 25.01
CA LEU A 114 9.93 -5.86 24.26
C LEU A 114 9.76 -4.65 25.19
N LYS A 115 10.56 -4.58 26.26
CA LYS A 115 10.61 -3.43 27.19
C LYS A 115 11.01 -2.08 26.56
N GLY A 116 11.19 -2.01 25.23
CA GLY A 116 11.24 -0.77 24.45
C GLY A 116 10.13 -0.74 23.40
N SER A 117 9.19 0.21 23.53
CA SER A 117 8.14 0.56 22.55
C SER A 117 7.45 -0.62 21.85
N THR A 118 6.56 -1.32 22.57
CA THR A 118 5.70 -2.40 22.03
C THR A 118 4.90 -1.98 20.80
N ALA A 119 4.48 -0.72 20.73
CA ALA A 119 3.82 -0.17 19.54
C ALA A 119 4.80 -0.02 18.35
N GLY A 120 6.04 0.38 18.62
CA GLY A 120 7.08 0.55 17.59
C GLY A 120 7.47 -0.77 16.95
N ALA A 121 7.72 -1.82 17.74
CA ALA A 121 8.14 -3.12 17.19
C ALA A 121 7.06 -3.78 16.31
N ILE A 122 5.79 -3.73 16.74
CA ILE A 122 4.67 -4.27 15.95
C ILE A 122 4.47 -3.46 14.67
N LEU A 123 4.57 -2.13 14.76
CA LEU A 123 4.50 -1.25 13.59
C LEU A 123 5.65 -1.52 12.62
N ILE A 124 6.87 -1.75 13.11
CA ILE A 124 8.04 -2.10 12.29
C ILE A 124 7.83 -3.43 11.57
N VAL A 125 7.40 -4.49 12.26
CA VAL A 125 7.13 -5.78 11.62
C VAL A 125 6.00 -5.65 10.59
N GLY A 126 4.94 -4.91 10.91
CA GLY A 126 3.85 -4.63 9.98
C GLY A 126 4.33 -3.88 8.73
N VAL A 127 5.18 -2.86 8.90
CA VAL A 127 5.78 -2.09 7.80
C VAL A 127 6.70 -2.97 6.96
N ILE A 128 7.54 -3.80 7.59
CA ILE A 128 8.43 -4.72 6.88
C ILE A 128 7.62 -5.70 6.02
N VAL A 129 6.60 -6.34 6.60
CA VAL A 129 5.73 -7.26 5.87
C VAL A 129 4.98 -6.55 4.74
N ALA A 130 4.48 -5.34 4.98
CA ALA A 130 3.82 -4.53 3.96
C ALA A 130 4.77 -4.15 2.81
N VAL A 131 6.01 -3.76 3.12
CA VAL A 131 7.04 -3.43 2.11
C VAL A 131 7.43 -4.66 1.30
N VAL A 132 7.62 -5.82 1.94
CA VAL A 132 7.90 -7.08 1.21
C VAL A 132 6.77 -7.40 0.26
N LEU A 133 5.53 -7.41 0.73
CA LEU A 133 4.35 -7.66 -0.10
C LEU A 133 4.22 -6.69 -1.26
N PHE A 134 4.50 -5.42 -1.00
CA PHE A 134 4.46 -4.36 -1.98
C PHE A 134 5.50 -4.58 -3.09
N ILE A 135 6.70 -5.05 -2.74
CA ILE A 135 7.76 -5.39 -3.70
C ILE A 135 7.42 -6.68 -4.47
N THR A 136 6.98 -7.74 -3.78
CA THR A 136 6.70 -9.04 -4.40
C THR A 136 5.46 -9.04 -5.28
N SER A 137 4.51 -8.14 -5.03
CA SER A 137 3.25 -8.07 -5.79
C SER A 137 3.39 -7.51 -7.20
N GLY A 138 4.56 -6.95 -7.56
CA GLY A 138 4.76 -6.29 -8.86
C GLY A 138 4.36 -4.82 -8.89
N PHE A 139 3.81 -4.29 -7.78
CA PHE A 139 3.31 -2.91 -7.69
C PHE A 139 4.37 -1.84 -7.97
N LEU A 140 5.65 -2.13 -7.71
CA LEU A 140 6.76 -1.25 -8.10
C LEU A 140 6.83 -1.03 -9.62
N LYS A 141 6.49 -2.03 -10.44
CA LYS A 141 6.49 -1.90 -11.91
C LYS A 141 5.39 -0.93 -12.37
N LEU A 142 4.28 -0.88 -11.66
CA LEU A 142 3.15 0.01 -11.93
C LEU A 142 3.47 1.48 -11.61
N ILE A 143 4.17 1.75 -10.50
CA ILE A 143 4.50 3.12 -10.08
C ILE A 143 5.70 3.69 -10.85
N PHE A 144 6.74 2.87 -11.04
CA PHE A 144 8.02 3.34 -11.59
C PHE A 144 8.19 3.04 -13.09
N GLY A 145 7.23 2.34 -13.71
CA GLY A 145 7.17 2.15 -15.15
C GLY A 145 8.38 1.41 -15.76
N PRO A 146 8.70 1.67 -17.05
CA PRO A 146 9.76 0.98 -17.82
C PRO A 146 11.18 1.07 -17.22
N LEU A 147 11.43 2.02 -16.32
CA LEU A 147 12.73 2.21 -15.66
C LEU A 147 13.14 1.00 -14.79
N ILE A 148 12.17 0.20 -14.31
CA ILE A 148 12.42 -1.00 -13.49
C ILE A 148 12.26 -2.30 -14.30
N VAL A 149 11.63 -2.25 -15.49
CA VAL A 149 11.27 -3.45 -16.28
C VAL A 149 12.49 -4.24 -16.77
N ASN A 150 13.68 -3.63 -16.81
CA ASN A 150 14.94 -4.31 -17.15
C ASN A 150 15.70 -4.89 -15.95
N LEU A 151 15.22 -4.72 -14.72
CA LEU A 151 15.85 -5.36 -13.56
C LEU A 151 15.35 -6.80 -13.46
N SER A 152 16.30 -7.74 -13.56
CA SER A 152 16.05 -9.17 -13.32
C SER A 152 15.28 -9.36 -12.01
N PRO A 153 14.29 -10.28 -11.93
CA PRO A 153 13.56 -10.58 -10.70
C PRO A 153 14.49 -10.83 -9.51
N ASN A 154 15.65 -11.46 -9.76
CA ASN A 154 16.67 -11.70 -8.74
C ASN A 154 17.27 -10.41 -8.19
N VAL A 155 17.47 -9.39 -9.03
CA VAL A 155 17.97 -8.06 -8.60
C VAL A 155 16.92 -7.34 -7.77
N LEU A 156 15.64 -7.44 -8.14
CA LEU A 156 14.55 -6.84 -7.38
C LEU A 156 14.43 -7.48 -5.98
N TYR A 157 14.48 -8.81 -5.90
CA TYR A 157 14.48 -9.52 -4.62
C TYR A 157 15.73 -9.23 -3.78
N THR A 158 16.87 -9.04 -4.43
CA THR A 158 18.12 -8.67 -3.74
C THR A 158 18.04 -7.25 -3.18
N ILE A 159 17.56 -6.28 -3.95
CA ILE A 159 17.35 -4.90 -3.48
C ILE A 159 16.32 -4.86 -2.36
N GLY A 160 15.21 -5.59 -2.50
CA GLY A 160 14.19 -5.72 -1.45
C GLY A 160 14.75 -6.35 -0.18
N GLY A 161 15.54 -7.42 -0.30
CA GLY A 161 16.22 -8.07 0.82
C GLY A 161 17.25 -7.17 1.50
N ILE A 162 18.01 -6.38 0.72
CA ILE A 162 18.96 -5.40 1.24
C ILE A 162 18.23 -4.30 2.02
N LEU A 163 17.20 -3.67 1.46
CA LEU A 163 16.40 -2.65 2.15
C LEU A 163 15.77 -3.18 3.44
N LEU A 164 15.31 -4.42 3.42
CA LEU A 164 14.75 -5.11 4.57
C LEU A 164 15.79 -5.37 5.68
N LEU A 165 17.05 -5.62 5.32
CA LEU A 165 18.17 -5.74 6.26
C LEU A 165 18.64 -4.39 6.82
N PHE A 166 18.49 -3.30 6.05
CA PHE A 166 18.87 -1.95 6.48
C PHE A 166 17.82 -1.25 7.36
N LEU A 167 16.54 -1.63 7.25
CA LEU A 167 15.44 -1.09 8.05
C LEU A 167 15.66 -1.25 9.58
N PRO A 168 16.10 -2.41 10.10
CA PRO A 168 16.48 -2.58 11.50
C PRO A 168 17.69 -1.73 11.91
N LEU A 169 18.68 -1.58 11.03
CA LEU A 169 19.89 -0.79 11.30
C LEU A 169 19.57 0.70 11.43
N LEU A 170 18.78 1.26 10.51
CA LEU A 170 18.33 2.66 10.58
C LEU A 170 17.55 2.95 11.87
N PHE A 171 16.83 1.97 12.41
CA PHE A 171 16.10 2.11 13.67
C PHE A 171 17.02 2.05 14.90
N ILE A 172 18.01 1.15 14.92
CA ILE A 172 19.02 1.08 15.99
C ILE A 172 19.83 2.37 16.07
N PHE A 173 20.19 2.96 14.92
CA PHE A 173 20.95 4.21 14.86
C PHE A 173 20.06 5.47 14.98
N GLY A 174 18.79 5.41 14.56
CA GLY A 174 17.86 6.55 14.62
C GLY A 174 17.09 6.69 15.95
N GLY A 175 16.95 5.61 16.72
CA GLY A 175 16.25 5.60 18.01
C GLY A 175 17.10 6.01 19.22
N GLY A 176 18.41 6.22 19.06
CA GLY A 176 19.36 6.52 20.14
C GLY A 176 19.46 8.00 20.57
N GLY A 177 18.42 8.80 20.37
CA GLY A 177 18.49 10.27 20.44
C GLY A 177 17.62 10.96 21.49
N SER A 178 17.30 10.32 22.63
CA SER A 178 16.57 10.99 23.71
C SER A 178 16.86 10.46 25.12
N GLU A 179 18.13 10.35 25.49
CA GLU A 179 18.48 10.40 26.92
C GLU A 179 18.31 11.85 27.42
N LYS A 180 17.17 12.12 28.06
CA LYS A 180 17.03 13.30 28.92
C LYS A 180 17.94 13.11 30.14
N PRO A 181 18.84 14.05 30.48
CA PRO A 181 19.69 13.91 31.66
C PRO A 181 18.84 13.94 32.93
N ALA A 182 19.11 12.97 33.80
CA ALA A 182 18.47 12.79 35.08
C ALA A 182 18.63 13.99 36.02
N GLU A 183 17.49 14.40 36.55
CA GLU A 183 17.23 14.99 37.86
C GLU A 183 18.37 14.79 38.90
N LYS A 184 19.11 15.87 39.20
CA LYS A 184 19.91 15.96 40.43
C LYS A 184 18.96 16.34 41.58
N LYS A 185 18.40 15.33 42.25
CA LYS A 185 18.07 15.44 43.67
C LYS A 185 19.37 15.44 44.47
N LYS A 186 19.54 16.45 45.33
CA LYS A 186 20.09 16.25 46.68
C LYS A 186 19.42 17.26 47.62
N GLU A 187 18.50 16.71 48.41
CA GLU A 187 18.18 17.20 49.74
C GLU A 187 19.44 17.16 50.62
N GLU A 188 19.59 18.16 51.48
CA GLU A 188 20.28 18.22 52.78
C GLU A 188 20.17 19.72 53.17
N GLY A 189 19.33 20.17 54.10
CA GLY A 189 19.08 19.62 55.42
C GLY A 189 19.93 20.36 56.45
N VAL A 190 19.65 21.64 56.71
CA VAL A 190 19.80 22.34 58.01
C VAL A 190 18.73 23.43 58.08
#